data_AF-H6QYE1-F1
#
_entry.id   AF-H6QYE1-F1
#
_cell.length_a   1.000
_cell.length_b   1.000
_cell.length_c   1.000
_cell.angle_alpha   90.00
_cell.angle_beta   90.00
_cell.angle_gamma   90.00
#
_symmetry.space_group_name_H-M   'P 1'
#
loop_
_entity.id
_entity.type
_entity.pdbx_description
1 polymer ?
#
loop_
_entity_poly.entity_id
_entity_poly.type
_entity_poly.pdbx_seq_one_letter_code
_entity_poly.pdbx_strand_id
1 'polypeptide(L)'
;MRRLLVLALLAVVAAAGITALSSSMKFETDRGPTGSRTVIGFRAESRHPTPTPALRLWQECASIANHVRLISGPTPHGQVWTVVLEPSLGPHTERRLTGCLDDLTVDGIRGHHLTTERLAH
;
A
#
# COMPACT_ATOMS: atom_id res chain seq x y z
N MET A 1 -36.14 31.97 15.25
CA MET A 1 -36.35 30.50 15.37
C MET A 1 -36.34 29.78 14.03
N ARG A 2 -37.22 30.13 13.06
CA ARG A 2 -37.26 29.48 11.73
C ARG A 2 -35.93 29.47 10.96
N ARG A 3 -35.19 30.59 10.96
CA ARG A 3 -33.88 30.67 10.30
C ARG A 3 -32.82 29.77 10.93
N LEU A 4 -32.84 29.63 12.26
CA LEU A 4 -31.93 28.75 13.00
C LEU A 4 -32.23 27.27 12.72
N LEU A 5 -33.51 26.91 12.63
CA LEU A 5 -33.94 25.56 12.23
C LEU A 5 -33.49 25.21 10.81
N VAL A 6 -33.61 26.14 9.86
CA VAL A 6 -33.17 25.93 8.47
C VAL A 6 -31.65 25.76 8.38
N LEU A 7 -30.89 26.59 9.12
CA LEU A 7 -29.44 26.46 9.20
C LEU A 7 -28.99 25.13 9.83
N ALA A 8 -29.65 24.70 10.90
CA ALA A 8 -29.37 23.42 11.53
C ALA A 8 -29.66 22.25 10.57
N LEU A 9 -30.76 22.31 9.82
CA LEU A 9 -31.11 21.28 8.85
C LEU A 9 -30.07 21.21 7.71
N LEU A 10 -29.66 22.36 7.18
CA LEU A 10 -28.61 22.45 6.16
C LEU A 10 -27.27 21.90 6.66
N ALA A 11 -26.91 22.19 7.91
CA ALA A 11 -25.69 21.67 8.51
C ALA A 11 -25.71 20.13 8.64
N VAL A 12 -26.86 19.56 9.04
CA VAL A 12 -27.02 18.09 9.11
C VAL A 12 -26.93 17.45 7.73
N VAL A 13 -27.59 18.02 6.73
CA VAL A 13 -27.54 17.52 5.34
C VAL A 13 -26.12 17.59 4.78
N ALA A 14 -25.42 18.71 5.00
CA ALA A 14 -24.03 18.86 4.58
C ALA A 14 -23.11 17.85 5.27
N ALA A 15 -23.25 17.66 6.59
CA ALA A 15 -22.47 16.68 7.33
C ALA A 15 -22.71 15.24 6.84
N ALA A 16 -23.96 14.86 6.59
CA ALA A 16 -24.31 13.55 6.04
C ALA A 16 -23.78 13.35 4.62
N GLY A 17 -23.80 14.40 3.79
CA GLY A 17 -23.21 14.36 2.45
C GLY A 17 -21.69 14.16 2.50
N ILE A 18 -21.00 14.86 3.40
CA ILE A 18 -19.54 14.76 3.58
C ILE A 18 -19.15 13.37 4.11
N THR A 19 -19.90 12.81 5.07
CA THR A 19 -19.59 11.46 5.60
C THR A 19 -19.81 10.37 4.56
N ALA A 20 -20.85 10.48 3.74
CA ALA A 20 -21.10 9.58 2.62
C ALA A 20 -19.96 9.65 1.59
N LEU A 21 -19.53 10.86 1.20
CA LEU A 21 -18.38 11.06 0.30
C LEU A 21 -17.08 10.50 0.90
N SER A 22 -16.84 10.73 2.20
CA SER A 22 -15.66 10.20 2.88
C SER A 22 -15.63 8.68 2.87
N SER A 23 -16.79 8.02 2.99
CA SER A 23 -16.87 6.56 2.97
C SER A 23 -16.62 5.98 1.57
N SER A 24 -16.99 6.69 0.51
CA SER A 24 -16.75 6.26 -0.88
C SER A 24 -15.36 6.63 -1.40
N MET A 25 -14.70 7.64 -0.81
CA MET A 25 -13.33 8.03 -1.15
C MET A 25 -12.26 7.27 -0.35
N LYS A 26 -12.66 6.40 0.57
CA LYS A 26 -11.73 5.59 1.33
C LYS A 26 -11.09 4.58 0.38
N PHE A 27 -9.82 4.81 0.03
CA PHE A 27 -9.00 3.77 -0.59
C PHE A 27 -8.95 2.61 0.39
N GLU A 28 -9.78 1.59 0.16
CA GLU A 28 -9.91 0.45 1.06
C GLU A 28 -8.62 -0.37 0.99
N THR A 29 -7.65 -0.02 1.83
CA THR A 29 -6.46 -0.83 2.10
C THR A 29 -6.85 -1.89 3.12
N ASP A 30 -6.94 -3.12 2.64
CA ASP A 30 -7.33 -4.31 3.40
C ASP A 30 -6.12 -5.03 4.00
N ARG A 31 -6.31 -5.59 5.20
CA ARG A 31 -5.29 -6.36 5.92
C ARG A 31 -5.83 -7.72 6.32
N GLY A 32 -4.96 -8.71 6.37
CA GLY A 32 -5.26 -10.04 6.87
C GLY A 32 -5.32 -10.13 8.39
N PRO A 33 -5.44 -11.36 8.93
CA PRO A 33 -5.60 -11.61 10.37
C PRO A 33 -4.42 -11.11 11.21
N THR A 34 -4.67 -10.76 12.47
CA THR A 34 -3.60 -10.44 13.43
C THR A 34 -2.65 -11.64 13.59
N GLY A 35 -1.35 -11.38 13.67
CA GLY A 35 -0.32 -12.43 13.77
C GLY A 35 0.07 -13.09 12.45
N SER A 36 -0.65 -12.83 11.35
CA SER A 36 -0.24 -13.28 10.02
C SER A 36 0.84 -12.38 9.41
N ARG A 37 1.61 -12.91 8.45
CA ARG A 37 2.64 -12.14 7.73
C ARG A 37 2.52 -12.32 6.22
N THR A 38 2.99 -11.32 5.50
CA THR A 38 3.23 -11.41 4.05
C THR A 38 4.70 -11.19 3.78
N VAL A 39 5.30 -12.10 3.00
CA VAL A 39 6.67 -11.99 2.50
C VAL A 39 6.59 -11.73 1.00
N ILE A 40 7.20 -10.64 0.55
CA ILE A 40 7.22 -10.24 -0.86
C ILE A 40 8.65 -10.33 -1.37
N GLY A 41 8.84 -11.07 -2.45
CA GLY A 41 10.08 -11.10 -3.21
C GLY A 41 9.92 -10.33 -4.52
N PHE A 42 10.87 -9.44 -4.82
CA PHE A 42 10.89 -8.68 -6.06
C PHE A 42 12.33 -8.43 -6.55
N ARG A 43 12.49 -8.09 -7.82
CA ARG A 43 13.74 -7.61 -8.40
C ARG A 43 13.59 -6.13 -8.75
N ALA A 44 14.70 -5.40 -8.72
CA ALA A 44 14.76 -4.05 -9.26
C ALA A 44 16.03 -3.90 -10.10
N GLU A 45 15.85 -3.48 -11.35
CA GLU A 45 16.92 -3.29 -12.33
C GLU A 45 16.97 -1.81 -12.70
N SER A 46 18.15 -1.20 -12.73
CA SER A 46 18.31 0.19 -13.16
C SER A 46 19.10 0.29 -14.44
N ARG A 47 18.67 1.18 -15.34
CA ARG A 47 19.42 1.54 -16.55
C ARG A 47 20.70 2.32 -16.25
N HIS A 48 20.80 2.91 -15.06
CA HIS A 48 21.95 3.72 -14.64
C HIS A 48 22.55 3.14 -13.36
N PRO A 49 23.87 3.36 -13.10
CA PRO A 49 24.46 2.98 -11.83
C PRO A 49 23.75 3.71 -10.67
N THR A 50 23.02 2.95 -9.86
CA THR A 50 22.38 3.45 -8.63
C THR A 50 22.67 2.48 -7.49
N PRO A 51 23.02 2.98 -6.29
CA PRO A 51 23.48 2.11 -5.21
C PRO A 51 22.40 1.14 -4.69
N THR A 52 21.11 1.51 -4.75
CA THR A 52 20.02 0.69 -4.20
C THR A 52 18.71 0.82 -4.99
N PRO A 53 18.62 0.28 -6.22
CA PRO A 53 17.43 0.43 -7.07
C PRO A 53 16.17 -0.14 -6.40
N ALA A 54 16.30 -1.25 -5.67
CA ALA A 54 15.19 -1.87 -4.96
C ALA A 54 14.66 -1.04 -3.80
N LEU A 55 15.54 -0.33 -3.08
CA LEU A 55 15.12 0.56 -2.00
C LEU A 55 14.34 1.74 -2.55
N ARG A 56 14.81 2.33 -3.65
CA ARG A 56 14.13 3.45 -4.32
C ARG A 56 12.77 3.03 -4.85
N LEU A 57 12.69 1.90 -5.54
CA LEU A 57 11.42 1.34 -6.03
C LEU A 57 10.45 1.08 -4.87
N TRP A 58 10.94 0.47 -3.78
CA TRP A 58 10.13 0.20 -2.61
C TRP A 58 9.58 1.49 -1.97
N GLN A 59 10.38 2.55 -1.85
CA GLN A 59 9.93 3.82 -1.27
C GLN A 59 8.71 4.40 -2.00
N GLU A 60 8.65 4.27 -3.32
CA GLU A 60 7.51 4.74 -4.11
C GLU A 60 6.27 3.86 -3.89
N CYS A 61 6.45 2.55 -3.81
CA CYS A 61 5.33 1.60 -3.65
C CYS A 61 4.86 1.41 -2.20
N ALA A 62 5.68 1.71 -1.20
CA ALA A 62 5.42 1.40 0.21
C ALA A 62 4.17 2.09 0.77
N SER A 63 3.78 3.24 0.20
CA SER A 63 2.56 3.96 0.59
C SER A 63 1.28 3.13 0.42
N ILE A 64 1.29 2.16 -0.49
CA ILE A 64 0.16 1.25 -0.73
C ILE A 64 -0.08 0.32 0.47
N ALA A 65 0.98 0.00 1.22
CA ALA A 65 0.94 -0.90 2.39
C ALA A 65 1.02 -0.14 3.73
N ASN A 66 0.64 1.13 3.77
CA ASN A 66 0.80 2.00 4.95
C ASN A 66 0.00 1.57 6.21
N HIS A 67 -1.01 0.73 6.05
CA HIS A 67 -1.86 0.18 7.10
C HIS A 67 -1.34 -1.14 7.68
N VAL A 68 -0.25 -1.68 7.14
CA VAL A 68 0.50 -2.80 7.72
C VAL A 68 1.91 -2.33 8.10
N ARG A 69 2.49 -2.98 9.11
CA ARG A 69 3.83 -2.64 9.58
C ARG A 69 4.88 -3.37 8.76
N LEU A 70 5.88 -2.64 8.28
CA LEU A 70 7.11 -3.22 7.76
C LEU A 70 7.92 -3.83 8.92
N ILE A 71 8.09 -5.15 8.89
CA ILE A 71 8.89 -5.89 9.89
C ILE A 71 10.36 -5.92 9.49
N SER A 72 10.62 -6.17 8.22
CA SER A 72 11.98 -6.20 7.67
C SER A 72 11.99 -5.93 6.17
N GLY A 73 13.15 -5.49 5.67
CA GLY A 73 13.38 -5.25 4.26
C GLY A 73 13.23 -3.79 3.81
N PRO A 74 13.50 -3.50 2.52
CA PRO A 74 14.00 -4.43 1.50
C PRO A 74 15.40 -4.94 1.83
N THR A 75 15.56 -6.25 1.93
CA THR A 75 16.85 -6.90 2.20
C THR A 75 17.25 -7.77 1.02
N PRO A 76 18.51 -7.70 0.56
CA PRO A 76 18.94 -8.48 -0.59
C PRO A 76 19.16 -9.96 -0.22
N HIS A 77 18.71 -10.85 -1.09
CA HIS A 77 18.95 -12.29 -1.08
C HIS A 77 19.34 -12.72 -2.50
N GLY A 78 20.63 -12.61 -2.82
CA GLY A 78 21.14 -12.80 -4.18
C GLY A 78 20.62 -11.71 -5.12
N GLN A 79 19.85 -12.10 -6.15
CA GLN A 79 19.25 -11.20 -7.13
C GLN A 79 17.80 -10.80 -6.79
N VAL A 80 17.31 -11.21 -5.62
CA VAL A 80 15.95 -10.95 -5.14
C VAL A 80 16.02 -10.08 -3.91
N TRP A 81 15.08 -9.17 -3.77
CA TRP A 81 14.87 -8.34 -2.60
C TRP A 81 13.62 -8.79 -1.88
N THR A 82 13.72 -8.95 -0.57
CA THR A 82 12.63 -9.45 0.26
C THR A 82 12.17 -8.39 1.22
N VAL A 83 10.84 -8.29 1.39
CA VAL A 83 10.16 -7.46 2.37
C VAL A 83 9.18 -8.31 3.17
N VAL A 84 9.12 -8.09 4.49
CA VAL A 84 8.19 -8.76 5.39
C VAL A 84 7.25 -7.75 6.03
N LEU A 85 5.95 -8.00 5.92
CA LEU A 85 4.87 -7.14 6.41
C LEU A 85 4.02 -7.88 7.45
N GLU A 86 3.55 -7.16 8.47
CA GLU A 86 2.65 -7.67 9.51
C GLU A 86 1.59 -6.62 9.92
N PRO A 87 0.29 -6.96 9.96
CA PRO A 87 -0.29 -8.26 9.58
C PRO A 87 -0.14 -8.55 8.07
N SER A 88 -0.53 -9.73 7.60
CA SER A 88 -0.52 -10.02 6.16
C SER A 88 -1.35 -9.01 5.36
N LEU A 89 -1.01 -8.83 4.10
CA LEU A 89 -1.78 -8.02 3.18
C LEU A 89 -3.12 -8.66 2.88
N GLY A 90 -4.16 -7.85 2.80
CA GLY A 90 -5.42 -8.28 2.19
C GLY A 90 -5.30 -8.36 0.66
N PRO A 91 -6.19 -9.11 -0.01
CA PRO A 91 -6.13 -9.33 -1.45
C PRO A 91 -6.09 -8.06 -2.32
N HIS A 92 -6.77 -6.98 -1.91
CA HIS A 92 -6.82 -5.75 -2.71
C HIS A 92 -5.50 -4.98 -2.63
N THR A 93 -4.96 -4.83 -1.42
CA THR A 93 -3.69 -4.16 -1.18
C THR A 93 -2.54 -4.94 -1.81
N GLU A 94 -2.54 -6.27 -1.67
CA GLU A 94 -1.57 -7.15 -2.30
C GLU A 94 -1.53 -6.92 -3.81
N ARG A 95 -2.70 -6.95 -4.48
CA ARG A 95 -2.78 -6.73 -5.92
C ARG A 95 -2.23 -5.36 -6.34
N ARG A 96 -2.55 -4.30 -5.59
CA ARG A 96 -2.06 -2.94 -5.89
C ARG A 96 -0.55 -2.84 -5.69
N LEU A 97 -0.03 -3.44 -4.62
CA LEU A 97 1.40 -3.41 -4.33
C LEU A 97 2.20 -4.21 -5.37
N THR A 98 1.73 -5.42 -5.71
CA THR A 98 2.31 -6.22 -6.80
C THR A 98 2.29 -5.44 -8.12
N GLY A 99 1.16 -4.83 -8.48
CA GLY A 99 1.09 -3.99 -9.68
C GLY A 99 2.08 -2.82 -9.64
N CYS A 100 2.24 -2.14 -8.51
CA CYS A 100 3.27 -1.10 -8.38
C CYS A 100 4.68 -1.65 -8.58
N LEU A 101 5.00 -2.81 -8.01
CA LEU A 101 6.31 -3.43 -8.14
C LEU A 101 6.60 -3.95 -9.56
N ASP A 102 5.59 -4.31 -10.36
CA ASP A 102 5.77 -4.75 -11.74
C ASP A 102 5.74 -3.59 -12.76
N ASP A 103 4.84 -2.63 -12.57
CA ASP A 103 4.53 -1.64 -13.60
C ASP A 103 5.28 -0.32 -13.39
N LEU A 104 5.66 0.01 -12.15
CA LEU A 104 6.31 1.29 -11.87
C LEU A 104 7.71 1.31 -12.51
N THR A 105 7.91 2.34 -13.32
CA THR A 105 9.23 2.75 -13.78
C THR A 105 9.55 4.11 -13.20
N VAL A 106 10.57 4.20 -12.33
CA VAL A 106 10.99 5.44 -11.67
C VAL A 106 12.50 5.61 -11.82
N ASP A 107 12.97 6.78 -12.25
CA ASP A 107 14.40 7.08 -12.39
C ASP A 107 15.18 6.03 -13.23
N GLY A 108 14.53 5.45 -14.25
CA GLY A 108 15.11 4.38 -15.06
C GLY A 108 15.23 3.02 -14.35
N ILE A 109 14.64 2.89 -13.16
CA ILE A 109 14.49 1.65 -12.40
C ILE A 109 13.19 0.97 -12.83
N ARG A 110 13.28 -0.32 -13.15
CA ARG A 110 12.15 -1.20 -13.41
C ARG A 110 12.09 -2.27 -12.33
N GLY A 111 10.90 -2.48 -11.78
CA GLY A 111 10.66 -3.58 -10.86
C GLY A 111 10.15 -4.83 -11.57
N HIS A 112 10.25 -5.96 -10.87
CA HIS A 112 9.51 -7.15 -11.21
C HIS A 112 9.17 -7.90 -9.92
N HIS A 113 7.88 -8.05 -9.66
CA HIS A 113 7.39 -8.94 -8.61
C HIS A 113 7.73 -10.39 -8.95
N LEU A 114 8.09 -11.18 -7.95
CA LEU A 114 8.47 -12.57 -8.13
C LEU A 114 7.62 -13.52 -7.28
N THR A 115 7.42 -13.18 -6.00
CA THR A 115 6.67 -14.03 -5.08
C THR A 115 5.92 -13.22 -4.03
N THR A 116 4.76 -13.73 -3.64
CA THR A 116 4.05 -13.29 -2.45
C THR A 116 3.67 -14.53 -1.64
N GLU A 117 4.25 -14.67 -0.45
CA GLU A 117 3.97 -15.76 0.47
C GLU A 117 3.19 -15.23 1.67
N ARG A 118 2.09 -15.90 2.03
CA ARG A 118 1.34 -15.61 3.27
C ARG A 118 1.65 -16.67 4.30
N LEU A 119 2.13 -16.23 5.45
CA LEU A 119 2.40 -17.07 6.61
C LEU A 119 1.29 -16.82 7.62
N ALA A 120 0.45 -17.83 7.83
CA ALA A 120 -0.47 -17.87 8.96
C ALA A 120 0.25 -18.47 10.16
N HIS A 121 0.09 -17.85 11.33
CA HIS A 121 0.49 -18.45 12.60
C HIS A 121 -0.54 -19.48 13.06
#